data_AF-A0A832J6P7-F1
#
_entry.id   AF-A0A832J6P7-F1
#
_cell.length_a   1.000
_cell.length_b   1.000
_cell.length_c   1.000
_cell.angle_alpha   90.00
_cell.angle_beta   90.00
_cell.angle_gamma   90.00
#
_symmetry.space_group_name_H-M   'P 1'
#
loop_
_entity.id
_entity.type
_entity.pdbx_description
1 polymer ?
#
loop_
_entity_poly.entity_id
_entity_poly.type
_entity_poly.pdbx_seq_one_letter_code
_entity_poly.pdbx_strand_id
1 'polypeptide(L)'
;QAPVLLVLPDGAVKLRLYLAEERLAEVQTGSRLKVSCDGCDSGITATISYISAGPEYTPPVIYSLENRQKLVYMIEARMDQDNSLKPGQIVNVDLLQATE
;
A
#
# COMPACT_ATOMS: atom_id res chain seq x y z
N GLN A 1 5.64 -5.30 -31.20
CA GLN A 1 6.77 -4.40 -30.94
C GLN A 1 7.04 -4.41 -29.44
N ALA A 2 8.23 -4.82 -29.02
CA ALA A 2 8.61 -4.88 -27.61
C ALA A 2 9.31 -3.58 -27.19
N PRO A 3 9.13 -3.09 -25.96
CA PRO A 3 9.77 -1.88 -25.49
C PRO A 3 11.30 -2.06 -25.45
N VAL A 4 12.04 -1.06 -25.93
CA VAL A 4 13.52 -1.07 -25.94
C VAL A 4 14.09 -0.52 -24.63
N LEU A 5 13.33 0.32 -23.92
CA LEU A 5 13.78 0.95 -22.67
C LEU A 5 12.59 1.15 -21.73
N LEU A 6 12.84 0.91 -20.44
CA LEU A 6 11.92 1.19 -19.33
C LEU A 6 12.71 1.96 -18.26
N VAL A 7 12.27 3.16 -17.92
CA VAL A 7 12.95 4.04 -16.94
C VAL A 7 11.97 4.36 -15.82
N LEU A 8 12.42 4.22 -14.58
CA LEU A 8 11.70 4.69 -13.40
C LEU A 8 12.41 5.97 -12.90
N PRO A 9 11.80 7.16 -13.01
CA PRO A 9 12.40 8.38 -12.52
C PRO A 9 12.37 8.43 -10.98
N ASP A 10 13.26 9.25 -10.39
CA ASP A 10 13.27 9.51 -8.96
C ASP A 10 11.91 10.05 -8.49
N GLY A 11 11.49 9.67 -7.27
CA GLY A 11 10.17 10.00 -6.73
C GLY A 11 8.96 9.31 -7.39
N ALA A 12 9.16 8.45 -8.41
CA ALA A 12 8.07 7.69 -9.04
C ALA A 12 7.71 6.38 -8.32
N VAL A 13 8.38 6.08 -7.20
CA VAL A 13 8.04 4.95 -6.35
C VAL A 13 6.73 5.25 -5.61
N LYS A 14 5.78 4.32 -5.70
CA LYS A 14 4.53 4.35 -4.94
C LYS A 14 4.37 3.08 -4.15
N LEU A 15 3.71 3.17 -3.02
CA LEU A 15 3.33 2.03 -2.21
C LEU A 15 1.99 1.50 -2.70
N ARG A 16 1.92 0.20 -2.95
CA ARG A 16 0.68 -0.52 -3.24
C ARG A 16 0.39 -1.44 -2.07
N LEU A 17 -0.73 -1.20 -1.40
CA LEU A 17 -1.10 -1.91 -0.17
C LEU A 17 -2.49 -2.52 -0.37
N TYR A 18 -2.79 -3.59 0.37
CA TYR A 18 -4.07 -4.26 0.32
C TYR A 18 -4.68 -4.24 1.72
N LEU A 19 -5.84 -3.61 1.83
CA LEU A 19 -6.57 -3.42 3.08
C LEU A 19 -7.79 -4.34 3.10
N ALA A 20 -8.10 -4.95 4.24
CA ALA A 20 -9.36 -5.69 4.40
C ALA A 20 -10.56 -4.74 4.33
N GLU A 21 -11.66 -5.15 3.71
CA GLU A 21 -12.90 -4.38 3.60
C GLU A 21 -13.35 -3.79 4.96
N GLU A 22 -13.25 -4.57 6.04
CA GLU A 22 -13.66 -4.16 7.39
C GLU A 22 -12.93 -2.90 7.90
N ARG A 23 -11.73 -2.64 7.40
CA ARG A 23 -10.88 -1.49 7.77
C ARG A 23 -11.02 -0.31 6.79
N LEU A 24 -11.80 -0.47 5.72
CA LEU A 24 -11.93 0.54 4.66
C LEU A 24 -12.48 1.88 5.19
N ALA A 25 -13.37 1.83 6.19
CA ALA A 25 -13.96 3.02 6.80
C ALA A 25 -12.94 3.88 7.60
N GLU A 26 -11.78 3.32 7.95
CA GLU A 26 -10.75 4.02 8.72
C GLU A 26 -9.77 4.81 7.84
N VAL A 27 -9.81 4.62 6.52
CA VAL A 27 -8.87 5.23 5.57
C VAL A 27 -9.59 6.13 4.59
N GLN A 28 -8.92 7.23 4.23
CA GLN A 28 -9.42 8.19 3.25
C GLN A 28 -8.28 8.60 2.33
N THR A 29 -8.61 9.10 1.13
CA THR A 29 -7.60 9.79 0.33
C THR A 29 -7.07 10.99 1.11
N GLY A 30 -5.75 11.16 1.15
CA GLY A 30 -5.08 12.15 1.99
C GLY A 30 -4.71 11.68 3.40
N SER A 31 -5.14 10.49 3.85
CA SER A 31 -4.67 9.93 5.12
C SER A 31 -3.15 9.70 5.09
N ARG A 32 -2.48 9.99 6.21
CA ARG A 32 -1.05 9.70 6.38
C ARG A 32 -0.83 8.32 6.97
N LEU A 33 0.19 7.66 6.46
CA LEU A 33 0.67 6.35 6.87
C LEU A 33 2.09 6.47 7.37
N LYS A 34 2.40 5.74 8.43
CA LYS A 34 3.77 5.48 8.83
C LYS A 34 4.24 4.22 8.14
N VAL A 35 5.39 4.30 7.48
CA VAL A 35 5.98 3.19 6.73
C VAL A 35 7.21 2.72 7.49
N SER A 36 7.30 1.42 7.70
CA SER A 36 8.44 0.77 8.35
C SER A 36 8.86 -0.45 7.54
N CYS A 37 10.14 -0.79 7.53
CA CYS A 37 10.63 -1.98 6.84
C CYS A 37 11.95 -2.44 7.47
N ASP A 38 12.30 -3.70 7.25
CA ASP A 38 13.56 -4.25 7.73
C ASP A 38 14.75 -3.54 7.06
N GLY A 39 15.40 -2.65 7.82
CA GLY A 39 16.61 -1.95 7.41
C GLY A 39 16.41 -0.59 6.71
N CYS A 40 15.21 -0.01 6.69
CA CYS A 40 15.05 1.40 6.28
C CYS A 40 15.10 2.37 7.46
N ASP A 41 15.31 3.64 7.10
CA ASP A 41 15.31 4.74 8.05
C ASP A 41 13.98 4.86 8.80
N SER A 42 14.02 5.46 9.99
CA SER A 42 12.84 5.62 10.82
C SER A 42 12.08 6.89 10.43
N GLY A 43 10.75 6.90 10.61
CA GLY A 43 9.94 8.10 10.39
C GLY A 43 9.55 8.35 8.92
N ILE A 44 9.58 7.31 8.10
CA ILE A 44 9.09 7.40 6.72
C ILE A 44 7.57 7.57 6.74
N THR A 45 7.08 8.58 6.04
CA THR A 45 5.65 8.81 5.88
C THR A 45 5.22 8.72 4.42
N ALA A 46 3.98 8.29 4.23
CA ALA A 46 3.33 8.26 2.94
C ALA A 46 1.88 8.74 3.06
N THR A 47 1.39 9.37 2.00
CA THR A 47 0.02 9.89 1.92
C THR A 47 -0.77 9.07 0.91
N ILE A 48 -1.97 8.61 1.30
CA ILE A 48 -2.86 7.85 0.41
C ILE A 48 -3.31 8.75 -0.74
N SER A 49 -2.98 8.35 -1.97
CA SER A 49 -3.36 9.07 -3.19
C SER A 49 -4.57 8.46 -3.90
N TYR A 50 -4.81 7.16 -3.69
CA TYR A 50 -5.88 6.44 -4.39
C TYR A 50 -6.35 5.25 -3.56
N ILE A 51 -7.66 5.00 -3.62
CA ILE A 51 -8.33 3.83 -3.06
C ILE A 51 -9.14 3.21 -4.19
N SER A 52 -8.98 1.91 -4.42
CA SER A 52 -9.74 1.19 -5.46
C SER A 52 -11.25 1.30 -5.21
N ALA A 53 -12.01 1.57 -6.26
CA ALA A 53 -13.47 1.68 -6.18
C ALA A 53 -14.17 0.33 -5.92
N GLY A 54 -13.49 -0.79 -6.20
CA GLY A 54 -14.01 -2.13 -6.01
C GLY A 54 -13.01 -3.04 -5.31
N PRO A 55 -13.51 -4.09 -4.65
CA PRO A 55 -12.67 -5.08 -4.00
C PRO A 55 -11.98 -5.96 -5.03
N GLU A 56 -10.71 -6.28 -4.78
CA GLU A 56 -9.99 -7.35 -5.46
C GLU A 56 -10.18 -8.66 -4.69
N TYR A 57 -10.30 -9.75 -5.43
CA TYR A 57 -10.36 -11.08 -4.85
C TYR A 57 -8.95 -11.61 -4.63
N THR A 58 -8.59 -11.92 -3.38
CA THR A 58 -7.44 -12.79 -3.13
C THR A 58 -7.88 -14.23 -3.37
N PRO A 59 -7.33 -14.95 -4.37
CA PRO A 59 -7.60 -16.37 -4.51
C PRO A 59 -7.13 -17.10 -3.24
N PRO A 60 -7.97 -17.89 -2.56
CA PRO A 60 -7.55 -18.61 -1.37
C PRO A 60 -6.51 -19.67 -1.75
N VAL A 61 -5.41 -19.76 -0.99
CA VAL A 61 -4.36 -20.77 -1.23
C VAL A 61 -4.71 -22.13 -0.59
N ILE A 62 -5.71 -22.26 0.29
CA ILE A 62 -6.15 -23.55 0.86
C ILE A 62 -7.67 -23.56 1.11
N TYR A 63 -8.33 -24.67 0.77
CA TYR A 63 -9.74 -24.95 1.08
C TYR A 63 -9.92 -25.17 2.58
N SER A 64 -10.23 -24.12 3.32
CA SER A 64 -10.82 -24.21 4.66
C SER A 64 -12.15 -23.47 4.64
N LEU A 65 -13.22 -24.15 5.11
CA LEU A 65 -14.60 -23.67 5.13
C LEU A 65 -14.80 -22.32 5.85
N GLU A 66 -13.83 -21.90 6.67
CA GLU A 66 -13.84 -20.64 7.43
C GLU A 66 -13.29 -19.44 6.65
N ASN A 67 -12.62 -19.64 5.51
CA ASN A 67 -12.16 -18.55 4.65
C ASN A 67 -13.28 -18.13 3.70
N ARG A 68 -14.29 -17.43 4.23
CA ARG A 68 -15.09 -16.52 3.40
C ARG A 68 -14.13 -15.59 2.67
N GLN A 69 -14.35 -15.40 1.39
CA GLN A 69 -13.50 -14.64 0.49
C GLN A 69 -13.27 -13.24 1.09
N LYS A 70 -12.09 -13.01 1.67
CA LYS A 70 -11.77 -11.72 2.29
C LYS A 70 -11.62 -10.72 1.16
N LEU A 71 -12.62 -9.84 1.03
CA LEU A 71 -12.56 -8.73 0.09
C LEU A 71 -11.42 -7.82 0.54
N VAL A 72 -10.46 -7.59 -0.35
CA VAL A 72 -9.37 -6.65 -0.12
C VAL A 72 -9.51 -5.48 -1.07
N TYR A 73 -9.18 -4.29 -0.59
CA TYR A 73 -9.15 -3.08 -1.39
C TYR A 73 -7.70 -2.68 -1.59
N MET A 74 -7.32 -2.49 -2.85
CA MET A 74 -6.02 -1.95 -3.19
C MET A 74 -6.01 -0.45 -2.93
N ILE A 75 -4.99 0.02 -2.22
CA ILE A 75 -4.73 1.44 -1.99
C ILE A 75 -3.34 1.78 -2.53
N GLU A 76 -3.20 2.98 -3.09
CA GLU A 76 -1.91 3.53 -3.49
C GLU A 76 -1.57 4.73 -2.63
N ALA A 77 -0.36 4.73 -2.07
CA ALA A 77 0.18 5.83 -1.28
C ALA A 77 1.48 6.35 -1.91
N ARG A 78 1.65 7.68 -1.89
CA ARG A 78 2.88 8.36 -2.33
C ARG A 78 3.72 8.68 -1.11
N MET A 79 5.03 8.44 -1.20
CA MET A 79 5.94 8.83 -0.13
C MET A 79 6.03 10.36 -0.06
N ASP A 80 6.04 10.93 1.14
CA ASP A 80 6.16 12.39 1.31
C ASP A 80 7.60 12.88 1.05
N GLN A 81 8.58 11.99 1.19
CA GLN A 81 9.99 12.26 1.01
C GLN A 81 10.62 11.26 0.04
N ASP A 82 11.60 11.72 -0.73
CA ASP A 82 12.40 10.84 -1.58
C ASP A 82 13.19 9.89 -0.67
N ASN A 83 12.99 8.60 -0.86
CA ASN A 83 13.46 7.60 0.08
C ASN A 83 14.05 6.40 -0.67
N SER A 84 14.99 5.74 -0.02
CA SER A 84 15.76 4.62 -0.56
C SER A 84 14.97 3.30 -0.67
N LEU A 85 13.63 3.34 -0.59
CA LEU A 85 12.80 2.16 -0.75
C LEU A 85 12.89 1.67 -2.20
N LYS A 86 13.31 0.42 -2.36
CA LYS A 86 13.45 -0.20 -3.68
C LYS A 86 12.11 -0.76 -4.15
N PRO A 87 11.81 -0.73 -5.46
CA PRO A 87 10.65 -1.42 -6.01
C PRO A 87 10.66 -2.90 -5.61
N GLY A 88 9.53 -3.40 -5.12
CA GLY A 88 9.38 -4.79 -4.67
C GLY A 88 9.80 -5.04 -3.20
N GLN A 89 10.30 -4.03 -2.50
CA GLN A 89 10.59 -4.15 -1.07
C GLN A 89 9.29 -4.26 -0.25
N ILE A 90 9.26 -5.23 0.65
CA ILE A 90 8.12 -5.42 1.56
C ILE A 90 8.21 -4.40 2.68
N VAL A 91 7.09 -3.78 2.99
CA VAL A 91 6.97 -2.76 4.03
C VAL A 91 5.78 -3.07 4.93
N ASN A 92 5.91 -2.68 6.18
CA ASN A 92 4.81 -2.60 7.14
C ASN A 92 4.27 -1.17 7.16
N VAL A 93 2.96 -1.05 7.29
CA VAL A 93 2.27 0.24 7.30
C VAL A 93 1.34 0.33 8.48
N ASP A 94 1.39 1.46 9.17
CA ASP A 94 0.50 1.79 10.27
C ASP A 94 -0.24 3.08 9.94
N LEU A 95 -1.53 3.14 10.27
CA LEU A 95 -2.30 4.36 10.14
C LEU A 95 -1.80 5.37 11.17
N LEU A 96 -1.35 6.55 10.71
CA LEU A 96 -1.13 7.67 11.61
C LEU A 96 -2.51 8.25 11.90
N GLN A 97 -3.15 7.76 12.95
CA GLN A 97 -4.39 8.38 13.44
C GLN A 97 -4.06 9.84 13.75
N ALA A 98 -4.71 10.77 13.05
CA ALA A 98 -4.74 12.15 13.48
C ALA A 98 -5.55 12.15 14.77
N THR A 99 -4.87 12.06 15.90
CA THR A 99 -5.47 12.37 17.20
C THR A 99 -5.87 13.83 17.13
N GLU A 100 -7.19 14.07 17.19
CA GLU A 100 -7.81 15.38 17.36
C GLU A 100 -7.27 16.11 18.60
#